data_AF-A0A3S3M530-F1
#
_entry.id   AF-A0A3S3M530-F1
#
_cell.length_a   1.000
_cell.length_b   1.000
_cell.length_c   1.000
_cell.angle_alpha   90.00
_cell.angle_beta   90.00
_cell.angle_gamma   90.00
#
_symmetry.space_group_name_H-M   'P 1'
#
loop_
_entity.id
_entity.type
_entity.pdbx_description
1 polymer ?
#
loop_
_entity_poly.entity_id
_entity_poly.type
_entity_poly.pdbx_seq_one_letter_code
_entity_poly.pdbx_strand_id
1 'polypeptide(L)' 'MSCIRFSGSPTEESWPGVTQLPDFKSNLAKFPAKGLATVVPGLEPAGIDLLSKMLHLEPFGRIKARRALDHDYFKDLEF' A
#
# COMPACT_ATOMS: atom_id res chain seq x y z
N MET A 1 -8.70 -10.30 -5.53
CA MET A 1 -7.60 -9.59 -6.24
C MET A 1 -6.37 -9.52 -5.33
N SER A 2 -5.17 -9.88 -5.80
CA SER A 2 -3.95 -9.78 -4.99
C SER A 2 -3.35 -8.36 -5.07
N CYS A 3 -3.13 -7.71 -3.92
CA CYS A 3 -2.53 -6.38 -3.78
C CYS A 3 -1.09 -6.30 -4.36
N ILE A 4 -0.42 -7.44 -4.48
CA ILE A 4 0.94 -7.57 -5.02
C ILE A 4 1.05 -7.05 -6.46
N ARG A 5 -0.02 -7.16 -7.26
CA ARG A 5 -0.03 -6.67 -8.65
C ARG A 5 0.06 -5.16 -8.75
N PHE A 6 -0.28 -4.46 -7.68
CA PHE A 6 -0.34 -3.01 -7.62
C PHE A 6 0.86 -2.45 -6.84
N SER A 7 1.05 -2.91 -5.59
CA SER A 7 2.12 -2.42 -4.70
C SER A 7 3.51 -2.97 -5.05
N GLY A 8 3.58 -3.94 -5.96
CA GLY A 8 4.80 -4.67 -6.31
C GLY A 8 5.05 -5.88 -5.40
N SER A 9 6.02 -6.71 -5.77
CA SER A 9 6.39 -7.88 -4.97
C SER A 9 7.27 -7.46 -3.79
N PRO A 10 6.95 -7.89 -2.56
CA PRO A 10 7.75 -7.54 -1.40
C PRO A 10 9.13 -8.20 -1.49
N THR A 11 10.14 -7.42 -1.15
CA THR A 11 11.55 -7.81 -1.05
C THR A 11 11.99 -7.67 0.39
N GLU A 12 13.11 -8.29 0.78
CA GLU A 12 13.69 -8.09 2.12
C GLU A 12 14.03 -6.62 2.42
N GLU A 13 14.27 -5.79 1.39
CA GLU A 13 14.47 -4.35 1.54
C GLU A 13 13.18 -3.59 1.88
N SER A 14 12.03 -4.02 1.35
CA SER A 14 10.74 -3.36 1.55
C SER A 14 9.95 -3.95 2.72
N TRP A 15 10.19 -5.21 3.06
CA TRP A 15 9.64 -5.90 4.20
C TRP A 15 10.67 -6.94 4.71
N PRO A 16 11.48 -6.57 5.71
CA PRO A 16 12.43 -7.49 6.32
C PRO A 16 11.73 -8.70 6.95
N GLY A 17 12.18 -9.91 6.62
CA GLY A 17 11.62 -11.16 7.09
C GLY A 17 10.43 -11.69 6.28
N VAL A 18 10.06 -11.03 5.17
CA VAL A 18 8.96 -11.49 4.31
C VAL A 18 9.21 -12.90 3.76
N THR A 19 10.46 -13.27 3.49
CA THR A 19 10.84 -14.61 3.00
C THR A 19 10.66 -15.72 4.04
N GLN A 20 10.55 -15.36 5.32
CA GLN A 20 10.40 -16.31 6.44
C GLN A 20 8.92 -16.58 6.78
N LEU A 21 7.98 -15.89 6.12
CA LEU A 21 6.56 -16.10 6.37
C LEU A 21 6.10 -17.44 5.79
N PRO A 22 5.26 -18.21 6.52
CA PRO A 22 4.83 -19.55 6.11
C PRO A 22 4.06 -19.56 4.77
N ASP A 23 3.40 -18.45 4.43
CA ASP A 23 2.64 -18.29 3.18
C ASP A 23 3.43 -17.56 2.08
N PHE A 24 4.71 -17.22 2.31
CA PHE A 24 5.51 -16.54 1.30
C PHE A 24 5.86 -17.48 0.16
N LYS A 25 5.28 -17.19 -1.00
CA LYS A 25 5.49 -17.93 -2.24
C LYS A 25 6.58 -17.24 -3.05
N SER A 26 7.80 -17.76 -3.00
CA SER A 26 8.95 -17.23 -3.76
C SER A 26 8.78 -17.28 -5.29
N ASN A 27 7.80 -18.04 -5.77
CA ASN A 27 7.37 -18.12 -7.18
C ASN A 27 6.31 -17.07 -7.57
N LEU A 28 5.99 -16.11 -6.69
CA LEU A 28 5.16 -14.97 -7.07
C LEU A 28 5.88 -14.14 -8.13
N ALA A 29 5.21 -13.92 -9.27
CA ALA A 29 5.73 -13.06 -10.32
C ALA A 29 6.12 -11.70 -9.72
N LYS A 30 7.34 -11.25 -10.03
CA LYS A 30 7.83 -9.92 -9.61
C LYS A 30 7.04 -8.87 -10.38
N PHE A 31 6.04 -8.28 -9.75
CA PHE A 31 5.31 -7.17 -10.35
C PHE A 31 6.06 -5.87 -10.03
N PRO A 32 6.36 -5.02 -11.02
CA PRO A 32 6.83 -3.67 -10.74
C PRO A 32 5.69 -2.90 -10.05
N ALA A 33 6.04 -2.08 -9.05
CA ALA A 33 5.08 -1.18 -8.42
C ALA A 33 4.50 -0.27 -9.50
N LYS A 34 3.18 -0.31 -9.68
CA LYS A 34 2.48 0.63 -10.57
C LYS A 34 2.22 1.90 -9.77
N GLY A 35 2.39 3.07 -10.37
CA GLY A 35 2.02 4.32 -9.70
C GLY A 35 0.51 4.32 -9.41
N LEU A 36 0.12 4.56 -8.15
CA LEU A 36 -1.29 4.56 -7.72
C LEU A 36 -2.15 5.50 -8.58
N ALA A 37 -1.58 6.62 -9.01
CA ALA A 37 -2.23 7.60 -9.86
C ALA A 37 -2.68 7.03 -11.22
N THR A 38 -1.98 6.00 -11.72
CA THR A 38 -2.34 5.32 -12.98
C THR A 38 -3.45 4.29 -12.80
N VAL A 39 -3.67 3.81 -11.58
CA VAL A 39 -4.65 2.77 -11.27
C VAL A 39 -5.96 3.33 -10.73
N VAL A 40 -5.88 4.48 -10.04
CA VAL A 40 -7.05 5.23 -9.60
C VAL A 40 -6.99 6.62 -10.23
N PRO A 41 -7.33 6.74 -11.53
CA PRO A 41 -7.37 8.03 -12.19
C PRO A 41 -8.45 8.92 -11.54
N GLY A 42 -8.09 10.16 -11.21
CA GLY A 42 -8.98 11.13 -10.57
C GLY A 42 -8.86 11.21 -9.05
N LEU A 43 -8.01 10.40 -8.41
CA LEU A 43 -7.70 10.57 -6.99
C LEU A 43 -6.64 11.66 -6.81
N GLU A 44 -6.91 12.58 -5.89
CA GLU A 44 -5.99 13.68 -5.56
C GLU A 44 -4.71 13.18 -4.90
N PRO A 45 -3.60 13.96 -4.94
CA PRO A 45 -2.33 13.55 -4.36
C PRO A 45 -2.43 13.10 -2.88
N ALA A 46 -3.25 13.77 -2.07
CA ALA A 46 -3.47 13.39 -0.67
C ALA A 46 -4.18 12.03 -0.52
N GLY A 47 -5.10 11.71 -1.43
CA GLY A 47 -5.79 10.42 -1.45
C GLY A 47 -4.88 9.29 -1.93
N ILE A 48 -4.02 9.58 -2.91
CA ILE A 48 -2.99 8.64 -3.39
C ILE A 48 -2.01 8.31 -2.26
N ASP A 49 -1.57 9.30 -1.49
CA ASP A 49 -0.69 9.11 -0.34
C ASP A 49 -1.36 8.25 0.75
N LEU A 50 -2.61 8.55 1.10
CA LEU A 50 -3.38 7.73 2.06
C LEU A 50 -3.52 6.28 1.59
N LEU A 51 -3.89 6.08 0.32
CA LEU A 51 -4.08 4.76 -0.26
C LEU A 51 -2.75 3.96 -0.30
N SER A 52 -1.62 4.64 -0.53
CA SER A 52 -0.29 4.03 -0.45
C SER A 52 0.03 3.50 0.94
N LYS A 53 -0.33 4.26 1.99
CA LYS A 53 -0.14 3.88 3.39
C LYS A 53 -1.11 2.77 3.84
N MET A 54 -2.30 2.71 3.25
CA MET A 54 -3.30 1.65 3.51
C MET A 54 -2.94 0.33 2.82
N LEU A 55 -2.38 0.39 1.61
CA LEU A 55 -1.98 -0.77 0.81
C LEU A 55 -0.53 -1.22 1.06
N HIS A 56 0.06 -0.78 2.17
CA HIS A 56 1.39 -1.19 2.58
C HIS A 56 1.41 -2.70 2.86
N LEU A 57 2.38 -3.41 2.27
CA LEU A 57 2.46 -4.88 2.34
C LEU A 57 2.81 -5.34 3.75
N GLU A 58 3.76 -4.66 4.39
CA GLU A 58 4.09 -4.92 5.79
C GLU A 58 2.91 -4.48 6.71
N PRO A 59 2.40 -5.37 7.57
CA PRO A 59 1.31 -5.03 8.48
C PRO A 59 1.67 -3.94 9.50
N PHE A 60 2.94 -3.88 9.92
CA PHE A 60 3.41 -2.94 10.93
C PHE A 60 3.59 -1.52 10.38
N GLY A 61 4.07 -1.37 9.14
CA GLY A 61 4.10 -0.10 8.42
C GLY A 61 2.75 0.38 7.88
N ARG A 62 1.69 -0.43 7.95
CA ARG A 62 0.36 -0.05 7.47
C ARG A 62 -0.31 0.96 8.41
N ILE A 63 -0.89 2.02 7.83
CA ILE A 63 -1.61 3.04 8.61
C ILE A 63 -2.79 2.44 9.37
N LYS A 64 -2.93 2.82 10.65
CA LYS A 64 -4.06 2.45 11.50
C LYS A 64 -5.29 3.27 11.15
N ALA A 65 -6.49 2.70 11.29
CA ALA A 65 -7.76 3.37 10.97
C ALA A 65 -7.89 4.76 11.62
N ARG A 66 -7.54 4.90 12.90
CA ARG A 66 -7.56 6.22 13.59
C ARG A 66 -6.64 7.26 12.92
N ARG A 67 -5.43 6.85 12.54
CA ARG A 67 -4.48 7.74 11.84
C ARG A 67 -4.90 8.02 10.41
N ALA A 68 -5.60 7.09 9.77
CA ALA A 68 -6.17 7.29 8.44
C ALA A 68 -7.26 8.36 8.47
N LEU A 69 -8.11 8.38 9.50
CA LEU A 69 -9.14 9.42 9.66
C LEU A 69 -8.54 10.82 9.89
N ASP A 70 -7.40 10.91 10.58
CA ASP A 70 -6.68 12.19 10.79
C ASP A 70 -5.87 12.66 9.56
N HIS A 71 -5.93 11.94 8.43
CA HIS A 71 -5.11 12.23 7.26
C HIS A 71 -5.55 13.52 6.56
N ASP A 72 -4.60 14.21 5.92
CA ASP A 72 -4.85 15.44 5.14
C ASP A 72 -5.96 15.27 4.09
N TYR A 73 -6.10 14.05 3.56
CA TYR A 73 -7.16 13.70 2.61
C TYR A 73 -8.57 13.94 3.15
N PHE A 74 -8.78 13.80 4.47
CA PHE A 74 -10.07 14.02 5.10
C PHE A 74 -10.19 15.40 5.77
N LYS A 75 -9.14 16.24 5.75
CA LYS A 75 -9.18 17.56 6.40
C LYS A 75 -10.07 18.56 5.66
N ASP A 76 -10.20 18.39 4.34
CA ASP A 76 -11.04 19.26 3.50
C ASP A 76 -12.50 18.77 3.42
N LEU A 77 -12.83 17.66 4.09
CA LEU A 77 -14.22 17.23 4.26
C LEU A 77 -14.86 18.05 5.38
N GLU A 78 -15.47 19.17 5.00
CA GLU A 78 -16.45 19.84 5.84
C GLU A 78 -17.69 18.93 5.95
N PHE A 79 -18.02 18.49 7.17
CA PHE A 79 -19.23 17.73 7.49
C PHE A 79 -20.41 18.66 7.80
#